data_AF-A0A8T6XH03-F1
#
_entry.id   AF-A0A8T6XH03-F1
#
_cell.length_a   1.000
_cell.length_b   1.000
_cell.length_c   1.000
_cell.angle_alpha   90.00
_cell.angle_beta   90.00
_cell.angle_gamma   90.00
#
_symmetry.space_group_name_H-M   'P 1'
#
loop_
_entity.id
_entity.type
_entity.pdbx_description
1 polymer ?
#
loop_
_entity_poly.entity_id
_entity_poly.type
_entity_poly.pdbx_seq_one_letter_code
_entity_poly.pdbx_strand_id
1 'polypeptide(L)'
;MAGLSLVALVLGTALVGKVHPWASLLLNALLVVGFALVSIGLLEATGELAWALVGVVLSVLWMDTRIQLSRWNHAAVCALCPEGCVAYTL
;
A
#
# COMPACT_ATOMS: atom_id res chain seq x y z
N MET A 1 17.47 3.09 -5.98
CA MET A 1 16.35 3.83 -6.63
C MET A 1 15.16 2.97 -7.04
N ALA A 2 15.32 1.68 -7.37
CA ALA A 2 14.23 0.78 -7.79
C ALA A 2 13.05 0.66 -6.80
N GLY A 3 13.32 0.68 -5.48
CA GLY A 3 12.28 0.62 -4.45
C GLY A 3 11.33 1.83 -4.47
N LEU A 4 11.87 3.04 -4.60
CA LEU A 4 11.09 4.28 -4.71
C LEU A 4 10.19 4.30 -5.95
N SER A 5 10.71 3.85 -7.10
CA SER A 5 9.91 3.74 -8.33
C SER A 5 8.78 2.71 -8.20
N LEU A 6 9.00 1.59 -7.51
CA LEU A 6 7.95 0.61 -7.22
C LEU A 6 6.85 1.20 -6.32
N VAL A 7 7.24 1.89 -5.25
CA VAL A 7 6.29 2.55 -4.35
C VAL A 7 5.49 3.64 -5.08
N ALA A 8 6.15 4.46 -5.90
CA ALA A 8 5.49 5.51 -6.70
C ALA A 8 4.54 4.95 -7.77
N LEU A 9 4.89 3.83 -8.40
CA LEU A 9 4.02 3.14 -9.35
C LEU A 9 2.74 2.66 -8.65
N VAL A 10 2.88 2.00 -7.49
CA VAL A 10 1.73 1.52 -6.73
C VAL A 10 0.88 2.69 -6.22
N LEU A 11 1.50 3.80 -5.83
CA LEU A 11 0.81 5.05 -5.47
C LEU A 11 -0.05 5.58 -6.61
N GLY A 12 0.50 5.68 -7.82
CA GLY A 12 -0.22 6.15 -9.00
C GLY A 12 -1.46 5.30 -9.28
N THR A 13 -1.33 3.98 -9.17
CA THR A 13 -2.47 3.07 -9.36
C THR A 13 -3.55 3.21 -8.27
N ALA A 14 -3.17 3.63 -7.06
CA ALA A 14 -4.13 3.91 -5.98
C ALA A 14 -5.03 5.10 -6.30
N LEU A 15 -4.49 6.12 -6.96
CA LEU A 15 -5.19 7.38 -7.27
C LEU A 15 -6.14 7.24 -8.47
N VAL A 16 -5.84 6.34 -9.41
CA VAL A 16 -6.64 6.13 -10.64
C VAL A 16 -7.94 5.35 -10.35
N GLY A 17 -8.05 4.70 -9.18
CA GLY A 17 -9.29 4.11 -8.65
C GLY A 17 -9.83 2.86 -9.38
N LYS A 18 -9.50 2.67 -10.66
CA LYS A 18 -9.91 1.51 -11.46
C LYS A 18 -8.70 0.72 -11.91
N VAL A 19 -8.39 -0.33 -11.14
CA VAL A 19 -7.34 -1.30 -11.46
C VAL A 19 -7.99 -2.67 -11.50
N HIS A 20 -7.64 -3.48 -12.50
CA HIS A 20 -8.13 -4.85 -12.61
C HIS A 20 -7.79 -5.63 -11.31
N PRO A 21 -8.71 -6.47 -10.77
CA PRO A 21 -8.52 -7.12 -9.47
C PRO A 21 -7.20 -7.91 -9.36
N TRP A 22 -6.81 -8.61 -10.43
CA TRP A 22 -5.54 -9.32 -10.51
C TRP A 22 -4.32 -8.39 -10.44
N ALA A 23 -4.38 -7.24 -11.14
CA ALA A 23 -3.31 -6.26 -11.10
C ALA A 23 -3.21 -5.62 -9.71
N SER A 24 -4.34 -5.37 -9.04
CA SER A 24 -4.36 -4.86 -7.67
C SER A 24 -3.67 -5.82 -6.69
N LEU A 25 -3.92 -7.12 -6.85
CA LEU A 25 -3.31 -8.17 -6.03
C LEU A 25 -1.79 -8.26 -6.26
N LEU A 26 -1.36 -8.22 -7.52
CA LEU A 26 0.05 -8.23 -7.88
C LEU A 26 0.80 -6.99 -7.38
N LEU A 27 0.18 -5.81 -7.49
CA LEU A 27 0.74 -4.54 -7.01
C LEU A 27 0.90 -4.52 -5.49
N ASN A 28 -0.05 -5.11 -4.75
CA ASN A 28 0.05 -5.25 -3.30
C ASN A 28 1.21 -6.19 -2.91
N ALA A 29 1.40 -7.30 -3.64
CA ALA A 29 2.53 -8.20 -3.40
C ALA A 29 3.87 -7.50 -3.71
N LEU A 30 3.94 -6.72 -4.79
CA LEU A 30 5.12 -5.94 -5.17
C LEU A 30 5.47 -4.85 -4.14
N LEU A 31 4.48 -4.33 -3.41
CA LEU A 31 4.66 -3.29 -2.40
C LEU A 31 5.59 -3.75 -1.27
N VAL A 32 5.46 -5.03 -0.85
CA VAL A 32 6.33 -5.63 0.19
C VAL A 32 7.78 -5.63 -0.25
N VAL A 33 8.03 -6.01 -1.51
CA VAL A 33 9.38 -5.97 -2.10
C VAL A 33 9.88 -4.53 -2.21
N GLY A 34 9.01 -3.60 -2.62
CA GLY A 34 9.33 -2.17 -2.67
C GLY A 34 9.79 -1.63 -1.31
N PHE A 35 9.09 -1.95 -0.22
CA PHE A 35 9.45 -1.54 1.14
C PHE A 35 10.75 -2.13 1.63
N ALA A 36 11.01 -3.41 1.33
CA ALA A 36 12.29 -4.03 1.64
C ALA A 36 13.43 -3.30 0.92
N LEU A 37 13.28 -3.04 -0.39
CA LEU A 37 14.27 -2.31 -1.19
C LEU A 37 14.49 -0.87 -0.72
N VAL A 38 13.44 -0.19 -0.25
CA VAL A 38 13.56 1.16 0.33
C VAL A 38 14.35 1.11 1.65
N SER A 39 14.04 0.16 2.52
CA SER A 39 14.69 0.04 3.84
C SER A 39 16.16 -0.35 3.71
N ILE A 40 16.47 -1.33 2.85
CA ILE A 40 17.85 -1.73 2.53
C ILE A 40 18.59 -0.57 1.86
N GLY A 41 17.95 0.12 0.90
CA GLY A 41 18.56 1.27 0.23
C GLY A 41 18.87 2.43 1.17
N LEU A 42 18.02 2.69 2.18
CA LEU A 42 18.28 3.68 3.23
C LEU A 42 19.47 3.28 4.09
N LEU A 43 19.56 2.00 4.47
CA LEU A 43 20.69 1.47 5.24
C LEU A 43 22.00 1.61 4.44
N GLU A 44 22.01 1.18 3.18
CA GLU A 44 23.20 1.25 2.33
C GLU A 44 23.62 2.69 2.01
N ALA A 45 22.66 3.59 1.80
CA ALA A 45 22.96 4.98 1.45
C ALA A 45 23.46 5.81 2.63
N THR A 46 23.00 5.52 3.85
CA THR A 46 23.33 6.33 5.04
C THR A 46 24.35 5.65 5.95
N GLY A 47 24.48 4.32 5.89
CA GLY A 47 25.25 3.51 6.84
C GLY A 47 24.62 3.40 8.23
N GLU A 48 23.44 3.98 8.43
CA GLU A 48 22.84 4.22 9.73
C GLU A 48 21.52 3.47 9.89
N LEU A 49 21.44 2.61 10.91
CA LEU A 49 20.25 1.79 11.17
C LEU A 49 19.00 2.65 11.47
N ALA A 50 19.19 3.83 12.05
CA ALA A 50 18.10 4.75 12.37
C ALA A 50 17.27 5.12 11.12
N TRP A 51 17.93 5.39 9.99
CA TRP A 51 17.24 5.74 8.74
C TRP A 51 16.53 4.55 8.13
N ALA A 52 17.09 3.34 8.24
CA ALA A 52 16.41 2.12 7.84
C ALA A 52 15.13 1.89 8.66
N LEU A 53 15.17 2.12 9.98
CA LEU A 53 14.00 2.04 10.85
C LEU A 53 12.93 3.08 10.51
N VAL A 54 13.33 4.32 10.19
CA VAL A 54 12.39 5.33 9.67
C VAL A 54 11.72 4.83 8.39
N GLY A 55 12.47 4.21 7.47
CA GLY A 55 11.93 3.60 6.26
C GLY A 55 10.88 2.50 6.54
N VAL A 56 11.14 1.66 7.55
CA VAL A 56 10.18 0.63 8.00
C VAL A 56 8.92 1.26 8.58
N VAL A 57 9.04 2.26 9.45
CA VAL A 57 7.88 2.97 10.04
C VAL A 57 7.03 3.60 8.95
N LEU A 58 7.65 4.29 7.99
CA LEU A 58 6.94 4.88 6.84
C LEU A 58 6.22 3.81 6.01
N SER A 59 6.85 2.65 5.82
CA SER A 59 6.25 1.51 5.11
C SER A 59 5.01 0.96 5.82
N VAL A 60 5.03 0.87 7.15
CA VAL A 60 3.88 0.43 7.96
C VAL A 60 2.73 1.45 7.88
N LEU A 61 3.03 2.74 8.07
CA LEU A 61 2.03 3.81 7.96
C LEU A 61 1.38 3.84 6.56
N TRP A 62 2.18 3.59 5.54
CA TRP A 62 1.69 3.48 4.17
C TRP A 62 0.73 2.29 3.99
N MET A 63 1.09 1.13 4.54
CA MET A 63 0.26 -0.06 4.50
C MET A 63 -1.10 0.17 5.19
N ASP A 64 -1.10 0.81 6.36
CA ASP A 64 -2.34 1.18 7.06
C ASP A 64 -3.21 2.12 6.21
N THR A 65 -2.61 3.16 5.63
CA THR A 65 -3.31 4.10 4.75
C THR A 65 -3.99 3.37 3.57
N ARG A 66 -3.31 2.40 2.96
CA ARG A 66 -3.86 1.57 1.87
C ARG A 66 -5.04 0.71 2.33
N ILE A 67 -4.94 0.11 3.51
CA ILE A 67 -6.04 -0.68 4.09
C ILE A 67 -7.25 0.23 4.34
N GLN A 68 -7.04 1.43 4.90
CA GLN A 68 -8.11 2.40 5.13
C GLN A 68 -8.77 2.86 3.82
N LEU A 69 -7.99 3.21 2.80
CA LEU A 69 -8.49 3.54 1.46
C LEU A 69 -9.33 2.40 0.86
N SER A 70 -8.88 1.16 0.99
CA SER A 70 -9.63 0.00 0.51
C SER A 70 -10.94 -0.18 1.27
N ARG A 71 -10.95 0.04 2.59
CA ARG A 71 -12.18 -0.01 3.41
C ARG A 71 -13.15 1.10 3.03
N TRP A 72 -12.68 2.33 2.80
CA TRP A 72 -13.53 3.43 2.38
C TRP A 72 -14.15 3.18 1.01
N ASN A 73 -13.38 2.66 0.06
CA ASN A 73 -13.91 2.30 -1.26
C ASN A 73 -15.00 1.23 -1.14
N HIS A 74 -14.78 0.20 -0.31
CA HIS A 74 -15.79 -0.81 -0.09
C HIS A 74 -17.02 -0.25 0.65
N ALA A 75 -16.86 0.63 1.63
CA ALA A 75 -17.97 1.28 2.31
C ALA A 75 -18.80 2.14 1.34
N ALA A 76 -18.15 2.86 0.43
CA ALA A 76 -18.83 3.65 -0.60
C ALA A 76 -19.64 2.77 -1.57
N VAL A 77 -19.08 1.65 -2.04
CA VAL A 77 -19.81 0.68 -2.86
C VAL A 77 -20.96 0.05 -2.07
N CYS A 78 -20.73 -0.27 -0.80
CA CYS A 78 -21.72 -0.92 0.04
C CYS A 78 -22.92 -0.03 0.36
N ALA A 79 -22.72 1.27 0.53
CA ALA A 79 -23.80 2.23 0.73
C ALA A 79 -24.79 2.28 -0.45
N LEU A 80 -24.40 1.77 -1.62
CA LEU A 80 -25.24 1.68 -2.82
C LEU A 80 -25.97 0.33 -2.93
N CYS A 81 -25.69 -0.64 -2.05
CA CYS A 81 -26.32 -1.97 -2.09
C CYS A 81 -27.66 -1.98 -1.32
N PRO A 82 -28.75 -2.47 -1.93
CA PRO A 82 -30.08 -2.48 -1.30
C PRO A 82 -30.22 -3.46 -0.13
N GLU A 83 -29.40 -4.51 -0.08
CA GLU A 83 -29.51 -5.59 0.94
C GLU A 83 -28.53 -5.40 2.12
N GLY A 84 -27.70 -4.35 2.10
CA GLY A 84 -26.58 -4.19 3.03
C GLY A 84 -25.45 -5.20 2.79
N CYS A 85 -24.20 -4.87 3.13
CA CYS A 85 -23.09 -5.82 2.99
C CYS A 85 -22.77 -6.51 4.30
N VAL A 86 -22.69 -7.83 4.25
CA VAL A 86 -22.35 -8.71 5.39
C VAL A 86 -20.84 -8.77 5.66
N ALA A 87 -20.01 -8.14 4.82
CA ALA A 87 -18.57 -8.40 4.77
C ALA A 87 -17.75 -8.01 6.03
N TYR A 88 -18.33 -7.30 7.00
CA TYR A 88 -17.62 -6.86 8.21
C TYR A 88 -18.51 -6.60 9.43
N THR A 89 -19.57 -7.39 9.62
CA THR A 89 -20.18 -7.52 10.94
C THR A 89 -19.25 -8.35 11.83
N LEU A 90 -18.40 -7.67 12.59
CA LEU A 90 -17.77 -8.19 13.80
C LEU A 90 -18.78 -8.14 14.95
#